data_AF-A0A7L0GHX3-F1
#
_entry.id   AF-A0A7L0GHX3-F1
#
_cell.length_a   1.000
_cell.length_b   1.000
_cell.length_c   1.000
_cell.angle_alpha   90.00
_cell.angle_beta   90.00
_cell.angle_gamma   90.00
#
_symmetry.space_group_name_H-M   'P 1'
#
loop_
_entity.id
_entity.type
_entity.pdbx_description
1 polymer ?
#
loop_
_entity_poly.entity_id
_entity_poly.type
_entity_poly.pdbx_seq_one_letter_code
_entity_poly.pdbx_strand_id
1 'polypeptide(L)'
;QVCPRLRTPQLPIWLCSVSRRHSVLFGTDRQLLSDWKMERVFHLYFYSGQQEQTKTVHLTVDTHSHHWEEDQSEDPSSPGKRRLSLEMAIRTKWAGATVSWNGTDPFF
;
A
#
# COMPACT_ATOMS: atom_id res chain seq x y z
N GLN A 1 17.68 -13.34 16.84
CA GLN A 1 16.78 -14.49 16.63
C GLN A 1 15.47 -13.95 16.07
N VAL A 2 15.23 -14.09 14.77
CA VAL A 2 14.02 -13.60 14.09
C VAL A 2 13.03 -14.76 14.07
N CYS A 3 11.85 -14.60 14.66
CA CYS A 3 10.82 -15.65 14.69
C CYS A 3 10.45 -16.05 13.24
N PRO A 4 10.71 -17.31 12.79
CA PRO A 4 10.52 -17.73 11.39
C PRO A 4 9.06 -17.80 10.92
N ARG A 5 8.10 -17.34 11.75
CA ARG A 5 6.66 -17.46 11.51
C ARG A 5 5.89 -16.25 12.05
N LEU A 6 6.30 -15.04 11.70
CA LEU A 6 5.32 -13.97 11.57
C LEU A 6 4.41 -14.39 10.41
N ARG A 7 3.34 -15.12 10.75
CA ARG A 7 2.41 -15.76 9.82
C ARG A 7 1.98 -14.70 8.80
N THR A 8 2.14 -15.01 7.50
CA THR A 8 1.40 -14.28 6.46
C THR A 8 -0.05 -14.21 6.93
N PRO A 9 -0.62 -13.00 7.07
CA PRO A 9 -1.94 -12.87 7.65
C PRO A 9 -2.93 -13.67 6.79
N GLN A 10 -3.88 -14.37 7.44
CA GLN A 10 -4.87 -15.18 6.71
C GLN A 10 -5.84 -14.32 5.90
N LEU A 11 -6.00 -13.07 6.31
CA LEU A 11 -6.79 -12.07 5.62
C LEU A 11 -5.86 -10.97 5.14
N PRO A 12 -6.14 -10.35 3.99
CA PRO A 12 -5.38 -9.20 3.50
C PRO A 12 -5.71 -7.95 4.30
N ILE A 13 -5.39 -7.93 5.59
CA ILE A 13 -5.62 -6.80 6.50
C ILE A 13 -4.33 -6.53 7.25
N TRP A 14 -3.87 -5.28 7.19
CA TRP A 14 -2.65 -4.82 7.82
C TRP A 14 -2.92 -3.57 8.65
N LEU A 15 -2.28 -3.52 9.82
CA LEU A 15 -2.11 -2.28 10.57
C LEU A 15 -0.80 -1.64 10.13
N CYS A 16 -0.88 -0.41 9.66
CA CYS A 16 0.27 0.35 9.17
C CYS A 16 0.52 1.55 10.07
N SER A 17 1.80 1.80 10.39
CA SER A 17 2.23 3.04 11.04
C SER A 17 2.87 3.96 10.00
N VAL A 18 2.04 4.63 9.19
CA VAL A 18 2.51 5.59 8.18
C VAL A 18 2.53 6.98 8.81
N SER A 19 3.66 7.68 8.73
CA SER A 19 3.81 9.05 9.27
C SER A 19 3.45 9.20 10.76
N ARG A 20 3.85 8.22 11.58
CA ARG A 20 3.57 8.13 13.04
C ARG A 20 2.07 8.02 13.40
N ARG A 21 1.23 7.57 12.47
CA ARG A 21 -0.21 7.38 12.69
C ARG A 21 -0.60 5.93 12.41
N HIS A 22 -1.49 5.41 13.25
CA HIS A 22 -2.06 4.08 13.06
C HIS A 22 -3.11 4.15 11.96
N SER A 23 -3.03 3.22 11.02
CA SER A 23 -3.89 3.16 9.85
C SER A 23 -4.16 1.71 9.48
N VAL A 24 -5.23 1.48 8.73
CA VAL A 24 -5.61 0.16 8.24
C VAL A 24 -5.48 0.15 6.72
N LEU A 25 -4.76 -0.84 6.21
CA LEU A 25 -4.69 -1.17 4.79
C LEU A 25 -5.31 -2.55 4.61
N PHE A 26 -6.21 -2.72 3.66
CA PHE A 26 -6.82 -4.03 3.43
C PHE A 26 -7.24 -4.29 1.99
N GLY A 27 -7.22 -5.55 1.58
CA GLY A 27 -7.88 -6.05 0.39
C GLY A 27 -9.26 -6.62 0.73
N THR A 28 -10.15 -6.67 -0.25
CA THR A 28 -11.48 -7.30 -0.10
C THR A 28 -11.51 -8.75 -0.59
N ASP A 29 -10.56 -9.13 -1.46
CA ASP A 29 -10.42 -10.51 -1.91
C ASP A 29 -9.60 -11.35 -0.91
N ARG A 30 -10.28 -12.33 -0.30
CA ARG A 30 -9.65 -13.25 0.66
C ARG A 30 -8.58 -14.12 0.03
N GLN A 31 -8.60 -14.32 -1.29
CA GLN A 31 -7.63 -15.13 -2.01
C GLN A 31 -6.33 -14.38 -2.32
N LEU A 32 -6.30 -13.05 -2.12
CA LEU A 32 -5.16 -12.20 -2.46
C LEU A 32 -3.81 -12.72 -1.94
N LEU A 33 -3.79 -13.34 -0.75
CA LEU A 33 -2.56 -13.84 -0.13
C LEU A 33 -2.29 -15.34 -0.35
N SER A 34 -3.22 -16.04 -1.00
CA SER A 34 -3.15 -17.49 -1.23
C SER A 34 -3.09 -17.88 -2.70
N ASP A 35 -3.48 -16.98 -3.61
CA ASP A 35 -3.42 -17.20 -5.06
C ASP A 35 -2.47 -16.17 -5.69
N TRP A 36 -1.33 -16.66 -6.18
CA TRP A 36 -0.33 -15.84 -6.86
C TRP A 36 -0.89 -15.10 -8.07
N LYS A 37 -1.95 -15.61 -8.72
CA LYS A 37 -2.59 -14.92 -9.85
C LYS A 37 -3.33 -13.68 -9.38
N MET A 38 -4.01 -13.77 -8.25
CA MET A 38 -4.70 -12.63 -7.62
C MET A 38 -3.70 -11.61 -7.08
N GLU A 39 -2.51 -12.05 -6.69
CA GLU A 39 -1.43 -11.17 -6.24
C GLU A 39 -0.75 -10.39 -7.38
N ARG A 40 -1.06 -10.64 -8.67
CA ARG A 40 -0.45 -9.91 -9.79
C ARG A 40 -0.95 -8.48 -9.91
N VAL A 41 -2.27 -8.30 -9.91
CA VAL A 41 -2.93 -6.99 -10.00
C VAL A 41 -4.17 -7.03 -9.11
N PHE A 42 -4.24 -6.16 -8.12
CA PHE A 42 -5.31 -6.18 -7.12
C PHE A 42 -5.57 -4.80 -6.52
N HIS A 43 -6.63 -4.73 -5.73
CA HIS A 43 -7.03 -3.50 -5.05
C HIS A 43 -6.77 -3.55 -3.56
N LEU A 44 -6.31 -2.42 -3.04
CA LEU A 44 -6.21 -2.17 -1.60
C LEU A 44 -7.01 -0.92 -1.23
N TYR A 45 -7.53 -0.94 -0.03
CA TYR A 45 -8.25 0.17 0.59
C TYR A 45 -7.46 0.66 1.79
N PHE A 46 -7.37 1.97 1.92
CA PHE A 46 -6.59 2.57 2.98
C PHE A 46 -7.41 3.57 3.80
N TYR A 47 -7.36 3.41 5.12
CA TYR A 47 -8.03 4.25 6.10
C TYR A 47 -7.04 4.69 7.17
N SER A 48 -6.86 6.00 7.30
CA SER A 48 -5.96 6.62 8.27
C SER A 48 -6.60 6.91 9.62
N GLY A 49 -7.92 6.75 9.73
CA GLY A 49 -8.68 7.09 10.95
C GLY A 49 -8.80 8.60 11.22
N GLN A 50 -8.40 9.44 10.28
CA GLN A 50 -8.47 10.90 10.39
C GLN A 50 -9.83 11.45 9.96
N GLN A 51 -10.24 12.57 10.55
CA GLN A 51 -11.49 13.25 10.21
C GLN A 51 -11.43 13.85 8.80
N GLU A 52 -10.25 14.28 8.39
CA GLU A 52 -9.96 14.89 7.09
C GLU A 52 -10.11 13.90 5.93
N GLN A 53 -10.01 12.59 6.22
CA GLN A 53 -10.27 11.55 5.23
C GLN A 53 -11.77 11.41 4.96
N THR A 54 -12.27 12.25 4.06
CA THR A 54 -13.68 12.26 3.63
C THR A 54 -13.98 11.28 2.50
N LYS A 55 -12.95 10.70 1.89
CA LYS A 55 -13.06 9.75 0.78
C LYS A 55 -12.28 8.46 1.06
N THR A 56 -12.79 7.35 0.55
CA THR A 56 -12.07 6.08 0.54
C THR A 56 -10.86 6.18 -0.37
N VAL A 57 -9.67 5.87 0.16
CA VAL A 57 -8.48 5.72 -0.67
C VAL A 57 -8.50 4.32 -1.28
N HIS A 58 -8.70 4.26 -2.60
CA HIS A 58 -8.71 3.04 -3.38
C HIS A 58 -7.45 2.96 -4.23
N LEU A 59 -6.60 1.97 -3.95
CA LEU A 59 -5.32 1.76 -4.61
C LEU A 59 -5.41 0.58 -5.56
N THR A 60 -4.76 0.68 -6.71
CA THR A 60 -4.47 -0.46 -7.59
C THR A 60 -2.99 -0.78 -7.47
N VAL A 61 -2.67 -2.02 -7.10
CA VAL A 61 -1.31 -2.52 -6.97
C VAL A 61 -1.05 -3.48 -8.12
N ASP A 62 0.01 -3.24 -8.88
CA ASP A 62 0.52 -4.14 -9.91
C ASP A 62 1.93 -4.58 -9.52
N THR A 63 2.15 -5.88 -9.36
CA THR A 63 3.43 -6.46 -8.92
C THR A 63 4.32 -6.91 -10.08
N HIS A 64 3.85 -6.80 -11.32
CA HIS A 64 4.56 -7.21 -12.53
C HIS A 64 5.13 -6.03 -13.32
N SER A 65 4.71 -4.81 -12.99
CA SER A 65 5.25 -3.57 -13.53
C SER A 65 6.64 -3.29 -12.95
N HIS A 66 7.67 -3.26 -13.80
CA HIS A 66 9.07 -3.06 -13.37
C HIS A 66 9.52 -1.59 -13.32
N HIS A 67 8.64 -0.63 -13.59
CA HIS A 67 9.01 0.76 -13.89
C HIS A 67 9.06 1.71 -12.67
N TRP A 68 8.87 1.23 -11.44
CA TRP A 68 8.69 2.13 -10.29
C TRP A 68 9.94 2.94 -9.89
N GLU A 69 11.15 2.48 -10.25
CA GLU A 69 12.41 3.18 -9.92
C GLU A 69 12.71 4.35 -10.85
N GLU A 70 12.17 4.35 -12.07
CA GLU A 70 12.48 5.35 -13.10
C GLU A 70 11.79 6.71 -12.84
N ASP A 71 10.72 6.73 -12.04
CA ASP A 71 9.84 7.90 -11.83
C ASP A 71 10.17 8.72 -10.56
N GLN A 72 11.26 8.41 -9.84
CA GLN A 72 11.61 9.03 -8.55
C GLN A 72 12.31 10.40 -8.64
N SER A 73 11.97 11.24 -9.61
CA SER A 73 12.59 12.58 -9.75
C SER A 73 11.91 13.68 -8.93
N GLU A 74 11.26 13.37 -7.80
CA GLU A 74 10.54 14.37 -7.01
C GLU A 74 11.25 14.78 -5.71
N ASP A 75 11.18 16.09 -5.42
CA ASP A 75 11.78 16.75 -4.26
C ASP A 75 11.26 16.17 -2.92
N PRO A 76 12.13 15.78 -1.98
CA PRO A 76 11.79 15.19 -0.68
C PRO A 76 10.94 16.09 0.25
N SER A 77 10.67 17.34 -0.15
CA SER A 77 9.89 18.34 0.57
C SER A 77 8.42 18.42 0.10
N SER A 78 8.07 17.72 -0.98
CA SER A 78 6.74 17.79 -1.60
C SER A 78 5.70 16.92 -0.86
N PRO A 79 4.40 17.20 -1.03
CA PRO A 79 3.35 16.31 -0.54
C PRO A 79 3.36 14.89 -1.13
N GLY A 80 4.16 14.64 -2.17
CA GLY A 80 4.53 13.29 -2.62
C GLY A 80 5.15 12.43 -1.51
N LYS A 81 5.73 13.03 -0.46
CA LYS A 81 6.34 12.28 0.66
C LYS A 81 5.36 11.33 1.38
N ARG A 82 4.07 11.69 1.48
CA ARG A 82 3.06 10.81 2.09
C ARG A 82 2.64 9.68 1.16
N ARG A 83 2.50 9.95 -0.15
CA ARG A 83 2.34 8.89 -1.19
C ARG A 83 3.46 7.89 -1.04
N LEU A 84 4.69 8.39 -1.10
CA LEU A 84 5.91 7.61 -0.98
C LEU A 84 5.91 6.77 0.30
N SER A 85 5.50 7.30 1.44
CA SER A 85 5.50 6.53 2.70
C SER A 85 4.54 5.32 2.68
N LEU A 86 3.31 5.48 2.18
CA LEU A 86 2.37 4.36 2.08
C LEU A 86 2.78 3.37 0.99
N GLU A 87 3.21 3.87 -0.16
CA GLU A 87 3.69 3.01 -1.25
C GLU A 87 4.92 2.21 -0.84
N MET A 88 5.86 2.80 -0.11
CA MET A 88 7.01 2.08 0.43
C MET A 88 6.57 1.02 1.45
N ALA A 89 5.55 1.28 2.26
CA ALA A 89 4.98 0.27 3.15
C ALA A 89 4.37 -0.91 2.37
N ILE A 90 3.62 -0.65 1.29
CA ILE A 90 3.09 -1.68 0.37
C ILE A 90 4.24 -2.51 -0.22
N ARG A 91 5.30 -1.84 -0.67
CA ARG A 91 6.47 -2.48 -1.30
C ARG A 91 7.28 -3.36 -0.34
N THR A 92 7.14 -3.20 0.99
CA THR A 92 7.73 -4.16 1.94
C THR A 92 7.12 -5.56 1.82
N LYS A 93 5.88 -5.66 1.34
CA LYS A 93 5.20 -6.93 1.07
C LYS A 93 5.29 -7.33 -0.40
N TRP A 94 5.09 -6.38 -1.31
CA TRP A 94 5.15 -6.60 -2.76
C TRP A 94 6.29 -5.79 -3.37
N ALA A 95 7.50 -6.34 -3.28
CA ALA A 95 8.69 -5.68 -3.79
C ALA A 95 8.53 -5.35 -5.28
N GLY A 96 8.89 -4.12 -5.66
CA GLY A 96 8.81 -3.66 -7.04
C GLY A 96 7.43 -3.21 -7.52
N ALA A 97 6.39 -3.36 -6.71
CA ALA A 97 5.04 -3.06 -7.16
C ALA A 97 4.81 -1.57 -7.44
N THR A 98 4.01 -1.29 -8.47
CA THR A 98 3.51 0.04 -8.75
C THR A 98 2.16 0.24 -8.09
N VAL A 99 1.90 1.47 -7.67
CA VAL A 99 0.70 1.82 -6.89
C VAL A 99 0.02 2.98 -7.57
N SER A 100 -1.16 2.74 -8.14
CA SER A 100 -2.04 3.79 -8.64
C SER A 100 -3.01 4.21 -7.55
N TRP A 101 -3.09 5.51 -7.28
CA TRP A 101 -4.06 6.09 -6.36
C TRP A 101 -5.45 6.27 -6.97
N ASN A 102 -5.64 5.89 -8.24
CA ASN A 102 -6.91 5.97 -8.97
C ASN A 102 -7.55 7.37 -8.91
N GLY A 103 -6.73 8.43 -9.01
CA GLY A 103 -7.19 9.82 -8.91
C GLY A 103 -7.50 10.30 -7.48
N THR A 104 -7.27 9.46 -6.47
CA THR A 104 -7.35 9.89 -5.06
C THR A 104 -6.10 10.67 -4.70
N ASP A 105 -6.31 11.82 -4.08
CA ASP A 105 -5.21 12.65 -3.61
C ASP A 105 -4.68 12.13 -2.25
N PRO A 106 -3.37 11.90 -2.07
CA PRO A 106 -2.71 11.47 -0.82
C PRO A 106 -2.83 12.42 0.37
N PHE A 107 -3.48 13.57 0.20
CA PHE A 107 -3.70 14.48 1.29
C PHE A 107 -4.80 13.93 2.20
N PHE A 108 -4.35 13.35 3.31
CA PHE A 108 -4.99 13.67 4.59
C PHE A 108 -5.03 15.18 4.77
#